data_AF-A0A085LMX0-F1
#
_entry.id   AF-A0A085LMX0-F1
#
_cell.length_a   1.000
_cell.length_b   1.000
_cell.length_c   1.000
_cell.angle_alpha   90.00
_cell.angle_beta   90.00
_cell.angle_gamma   90.00
#
_symmetry.space_group_name_H-M   'P 1'
#
loop_
_entity.id
_entity.type
_entity.pdbx_description
1 polymer ?
#
loop_
_entity_poly.entity_id
_entity_poly.type
_entity_poly.pdbx_seq_one_letter_code
_entity_poly.pdbx_strand_id
1 'polypeptide(L)'
;MVQLPVIYHANKNGWTTTEITSEWCEDDFVAGARAHCSSIGLDHECKIVLILDNCPAHPNAELTKNNVCTVGLRPNCTSLIQPLDNSTMHSLKSKYRTMLMTHLLSAHNSRRPVQEFLKTFNLRSMDSTSLRMLGNRRGCDSEKRMAQIVAMYND
;
A
#
# COMPACT_ATOMS: atom_id res chain seq x y z
N MET A 1 20.94 -11.28 -1.84
CA MET A 1 19.56 -10.89 -2.20
C MET A 1 19.07 -9.92 -1.16
N VAL A 2 18.44 -8.81 -1.54
CA VAL A 2 17.80 -7.90 -0.58
C VAL A 2 16.50 -8.57 -0.13
N GLN A 3 16.39 -8.88 1.16
CA GLN A 3 15.16 -9.36 1.76
C GLN A 3 14.30 -8.14 2.09
N LEU A 4 13.15 -8.03 1.42
CA LEU A 4 12.19 -6.94 1.68
C LEU A 4 11.33 -7.33 2.89
N PRO A 5 10.97 -6.38 3.77
CA PRO A 5 10.08 -6.63 4.90
C PRO A 5 8.61 -6.72 4.41
N VAL A 6 8.35 -7.64 3.49
CA VAL A 6 7.06 -7.84 2.84
C VAL A 6 6.69 -9.30 2.99
N ILE A 7 5.54 -9.56 3.60
CA ILE A 7 4.91 -10.88 3.61
C ILE A 7 4.26 -11.08 2.24
N TYR A 8 4.57 -12.20 1.57
CA TYR A 8 4.04 -12.51 0.24
C TYR A 8 3.31 -13.84 0.25
N HIS A 9 2.04 -13.82 -0.14
CA HIS A 9 1.23 -15.01 -0.37
C HIS A 9 1.02 -15.20 -1.87
N ALA A 10 1.37 -16.38 -2.38
CA ALA A 10 1.21 -16.70 -3.79
C ALA A 10 -0.20 -17.23 -4.08
N ASN A 11 -0.89 -16.63 -5.05
CA ASN A 11 -2.13 -17.18 -5.62
C ASN A 11 -1.95 -17.43 -7.12
N LYS A 12 -2.45 -18.56 -7.63
CA LYS A 12 -2.39 -18.95 -9.05
C LYS A 12 -3.04 -17.93 -9.98
N ASN A 13 -4.08 -17.24 -9.51
CA ASN A 13 -4.80 -16.25 -10.32
C ASN A 13 -4.21 -14.84 -10.20
N GLY A 14 -3.21 -14.62 -9.33
CA GLY A 14 -2.60 -13.30 -9.10
C GLY A 14 -3.48 -12.30 -8.33
N TRP A 15 -4.67 -12.72 -7.88
CA TRP A 15 -5.60 -11.93 -7.06
C TRP A 15 -5.55 -12.38 -5.60
N THR A 16 -5.99 -11.54 -4.67
CA THR A 16 -6.21 -11.97 -3.27
C THR A 16 -7.50 -12.79 -3.17
N THR A 17 -7.61 -13.66 -2.16
CA THR A 17 -8.84 -14.39 -1.83
C THR A 17 -9.27 -14.03 -0.41
N THR A 18 -10.52 -14.34 -0.06
CA THR A 18 -11.04 -14.09 1.29
C THR A 18 -10.21 -14.78 2.37
N GLU A 19 -9.71 -15.98 2.08
CA GLU A 19 -8.83 -16.74 2.97
C GLU A 19 -7.50 -16.00 3.18
N ILE A 20 -6.83 -15.62 2.09
CA ILE A 20 -5.54 -14.90 2.15
C ILE A 20 -5.69 -13.57 2.89
N THR A 21 -6.74 -12.81 2.61
CA THR A 21 -6.99 -11.53 3.27
C THR A 21 -7.29 -11.72 4.76
N SER A 22 -8.02 -12.78 5.13
CA SER A 22 -8.35 -13.06 6.53
C SER A 22 -7.13 -13.51 7.32
N GLU A 23 -6.32 -14.43 6.78
CA GLU A 23 -5.05 -14.87 7.37
C GLU A 23 -4.11 -13.68 7.59
N TRP A 24 -3.89 -12.87 6.55
CA TRP A 24 -3.08 -11.65 6.67
C TRP A 24 -3.61 -10.68 7.73
N CYS A 25 -4.92 -10.52 7.82
CA CYS A 25 -5.53 -9.62 8.81
C CYS A 25 -5.22 -10.10 10.24
N GLU A 26 -5.41 -11.39 10.51
CA GLU A 26 -5.24 -11.97 11.84
C GLU A 26 -3.77 -12.12 12.24
N ASP A 27 -2.93 -12.62 11.34
CA ASP A 27 -1.55 -13.01 11.65
C ASP A 27 -0.57 -11.84 11.57
N ASP A 28 -0.75 -10.94 10.61
CA ASP A 28 0.21 -9.87 10.33
C ASP A 28 -0.32 -8.47 10.71
N PHE A 29 -1.51 -8.11 10.22
CA PHE A 29 -2.04 -6.75 10.39
C PHE A 29 -2.30 -6.43 11.85
N VAL A 30 -2.99 -7.30 12.60
CA VAL A 30 -3.32 -7.07 14.01
C VAL A 30 -2.04 -6.87 14.84
N ALA A 31 -1.02 -7.72 14.64
CA ALA A 31 0.25 -7.62 15.34
C ALA A 31 0.98 -6.31 15.02
N GLY A 32 1.09 -5.97 13.73
CA GLY A 32 1.72 -4.72 13.29
C GLY A 32 0.97 -3.47 13.79
N ALA A 33 -0.36 -3.51 13.77
CA ALA A 33 -1.19 -2.40 14.22
C ALA A 33 -1.09 -2.18 15.73
N ARG A 34 -1.09 -3.26 16.52
CA ARG A 34 -0.88 -3.19 17.99
C ARG A 34 0.51 -2.65 18.33
N ALA A 35 1.55 -3.13 17.65
CA ALA A 35 2.91 -2.62 17.84
C ALA A 35 3.00 -1.12 17.52
N HIS A 36 2.33 -0.67 16.45
CA HIS A 36 2.26 0.76 16.13
C HIS A 36 1.54 1.54 17.23
N CYS A 37 0.36 1.10 17.67
CA CYS A 37 -0.39 1.74 18.75
C CYS A 37 0.46 1.89 20.03
N SER A 38 1.15 0.83 20.46
CA SER A 38 2.06 0.90 21.60
C SER A 38 3.21 1.88 21.37
N SER A 39 3.76 1.96 20.16
CA SER A 39 4.86 2.89 19.83
C SER A 39 4.45 4.37 19.93
N ILE A 40 3.17 4.67 19.72
CA ILE A 40 2.61 6.02 19.85
C ILE A 40 1.92 6.26 21.21
N GLY A 41 2.07 5.33 22.17
CA GLY A 41 1.56 5.46 23.53
C GLY A 41 0.05 5.22 23.70
N LEU A 42 -0.59 4.54 22.74
CA LEU A 42 -1.98 4.11 22.89
C LEU A 42 -2.08 2.86 23.77
N ASP A 43 -3.21 2.75 24.46
CA ASP A 43 -3.54 1.61 25.32
C ASP A 43 -3.58 0.29 24.53
N HIS A 44 -3.23 -0.82 25.19
CA HIS A 44 -3.22 -2.14 24.55
C HIS A 44 -4.62 -2.57 24.07
N GLU A 45 -5.67 -2.06 24.70
CA GLU A 45 -7.08 -2.28 24.34
C GLU A 45 -7.62 -1.24 23.35
N CYS A 46 -6.78 -0.38 22.77
CA CYS A 46 -7.25 0.64 21.83
C CYS A 46 -8.04 0.01 20.67
N LYS A 47 -9.12 0.67 20.24
CA LYS A 47 -9.90 0.23 19.10
C LYS A 47 -9.15 0.54 17.80
N ILE A 48 -8.99 -0.47 16.95
CA ILE A 48 -8.33 -0.36 15.65
C ILE A 48 -9.39 -0.53 14.58
N VAL A 49 -9.42 0.37 13.59
CA VAL A 49 -10.32 0.28 12.44
C VAL A 49 -9.51 0.05 11.18
N LEU A 50 -9.76 -1.08 10.52
CA LEU A 50 -9.21 -1.42 9.20
C LEU A 50 -10.23 -1.06 8.11
N ILE A 51 -9.88 -0.13 7.23
CA ILE A 51 -10.77 0.34 6.16
C ILE A 51 -10.40 -0.35 4.84
N LEU A 52 -11.27 -1.23 4.35
CA LEU A 52 -11.07 -1.97 3.11
C LEU A 52 -11.89 -1.39 1.94
N ASP A 53 -11.44 -1.58 0.71
CA ASP A 53 -12.26 -1.27 -0.47
C ASP A 53 -13.39 -2.29 -0.63
N ASN A 54 -14.28 -2.08 -1.61
CA ASN A 54 -15.40 -3.00 -1.85
C ASN A 54 -14.96 -4.19 -2.75
N CYS A 55 -13.93 -4.93 -2.33
CA CYS A 55 -13.47 -6.13 -3.05
C CYS A 55 -14.21 -7.39 -2.54
N PRO A 56 -14.68 -8.28 -3.43
CA PRO A 56 -15.30 -9.55 -3.02
C PRO A 56 -14.39 -10.48 -2.20
N ALA A 57 -13.08 -10.28 -2.29
CA ALA A 57 -12.07 -11.05 -1.56
C ALA A 57 -11.81 -10.53 -0.14
N HIS A 58 -12.57 -9.55 0.32
CA HIS A 58 -12.51 -9.10 1.70
C HIS A 58 -13.50 -9.87 2.57
N PRO A 59 -13.12 -10.23 3.80
CA PRO A 59 -14.06 -10.77 4.74
C PRO A 59 -15.14 -9.73 5.04
N ASN A 60 -16.36 -10.19 5.38
CA ASN A 60 -17.50 -9.30 5.59
C ASN A 60 -17.14 -8.11 6.49
N ALA A 61 -17.52 -6.92 6.02
CA ALA A 61 -17.14 -5.59 6.49
C ALA A 61 -17.59 -5.22 7.92
N GLU A 62 -17.93 -6.20 8.76
CA GLU A 62 -18.42 -6.00 10.13
C GLU A 62 -17.88 -7.09 11.08
N LEU A 63 -16.65 -7.55 10.86
CA LEU A 63 -15.98 -8.42 11.83
C LEU A 63 -15.31 -7.55 12.89
N THR A 64 -15.75 -7.74 14.15
CA THR A 64 -15.09 -7.18 15.32
C THR A 64 -14.46 -8.32 16.12
N LYS A 65 -13.14 -8.37 16.18
CA LYS A 65 -12.37 -9.36 16.95
C LYS A 65 -11.18 -8.65 17.58
N ASN A 66 -10.90 -8.91 18.86
CA ASN A 66 -9.75 -8.34 19.57
C ASN A 66 -9.65 -6.80 19.49
N ASN A 67 -10.77 -6.08 19.64
CA ASN A 67 -10.86 -4.62 19.47
C ASN A 67 -10.36 -4.12 18.10
N VAL A 68 -10.39 -4.97 17.08
CA VAL A 68 -10.14 -4.63 15.68
C VAL A 68 -11.44 -4.77 14.91
N CYS A 69 -11.86 -3.70 14.27
CA CYS A 69 -13.07 -3.63 13.45
C CYS A 69 -12.66 -3.41 11.99
N THR A 70 -13.16 -4.27 11.11
CA THR A 70 -13.02 -4.06 9.67
C THR A 70 -14.23 -3.30 9.16
N VAL A 71 -14.03 -2.28 8.32
CA VAL A 71 -15.09 -1.49 7.69
C VAL A 71 -14.85 -1.43 6.18
N GLY A 72 -15.85 -1.83 5.41
CA GLY A 72 -15.82 -1.77 3.95
C GLY A 72 -16.30 -0.41 3.43
N LEU A 73 -15.61 0.15 2.45
CA LEU A 73 -16.07 1.35 1.76
C LEU A 73 -17.26 1.05 0.87
N ARG A 74 -18.14 2.05 0.71
CA ARG A 74 -19.23 1.97 -0.27
C ARG A 74 -18.66 1.80 -1.70
N PRO A 75 -19.40 1.12 -2.59
CA PRO A 75 -19.05 1.06 -4.01
C PRO A 75 -18.77 2.46 -4.58
N ASN A 76 -17.77 2.56 -5.46
CA ASN A 76 -17.35 3.79 -6.15
C ASN A 76 -16.75 4.91 -5.26
N CYS A 77 -16.56 4.68 -3.95
CA CYS A 77 -15.93 5.66 -3.06
C CYS A 77 -14.43 5.39 -2.86
N THR A 78 -13.92 4.25 -3.33
CA THR A 78 -12.53 3.82 -3.17
C THR A 78 -11.53 4.87 -3.66
N SER A 79 -11.69 5.36 -4.89
CA SER A 79 -10.81 6.37 -5.47
C SER A 79 -10.91 7.74 -4.81
N LEU A 80 -11.88 7.99 -3.93
CA LEU A 80 -12.00 9.26 -3.19
C LEU A 80 -11.44 9.12 -1.77
N ILE A 81 -11.67 7.97 -1.15
CA ILE A 81 -11.43 7.77 0.27
C ILE A 81 -10.18 6.94 0.54
N GLN A 82 -9.82 5.97 -0.31
CA GLN A 82 -8.64 5.14 -0.09
C GLN A 82 -7.37 5.98 -0.24
N PRO A 83 -6.62 6.20 0.86
CA PRO A 83 -5.37 6.94 0.84
C PRO A 83 -4.33 6.25 -0.05
N LEU A 84 -4.38 4.91 -0.14
CA LEU A 84 -3.48 4.13 -0.99
C LEU A 84 -3.63 4.55 -2.46
N ASP A 85 -4.87 4.63 -2.95
CA ASP A 85 -5.16 5.00 -4.33
C ASP A 85 -4.85 6.47 -4.61
N ASN A 86 -5.19 7.34 -3.67
CA ASN A 86 -5.11 8.79 -3.88
C ASN A 86 -3.73 9.40 -3.65
N SER A 87 -2.93 8.88 -2.73
CA SER A 87 -1.65 9.50 -2.38
C SER A 87 -0.46 8.69 -2.90
N THR A 88 -0.30 7.48 -2.38
CA THR A 88 0.86 6.64 -2.66
C THR A 88 0.84 6.09 -4.08
N MET A 89 -0.28 5.50 -4.51
CA MET A 89 -0.42 4.92 -5.84
C MET A 89 -0.39 5.99 -6.94
N HIS A 90 -1.05 7.13 -6.71
CA HIS A 90 -0.98 8.27 -7.63
C HIS A 90 0.47 8.77 -7.80
N SER A 91 1.20 8.94 -6.70
CA SER A 91 2.60 9.39 -6.73
C SER A 91 3.50 8.37 -7.42
N LEU A 92 3.31 7.08 -7.14
CA LEU A 92 4.03 5.99 -7.77
C LEU A 92 3.80 5.97 -9.29
N LYS A 93 2.53 5.99 -9.73
CA LYS A 93 2.15 6.02 -11.15
C LYS A 93 2.74 7.23 -11.87
N SER A 94 2.62 8.41 -11.27
CA SER A 94 3.16 9.66 -11.84
C SER A 94 4.68 9.61 -11.99
N LYS A 95 5.39 9.09 -10.99
CA LYS A 95 6.85 8.96 -11.03
C LYS A 95 7.29 7.89 -12.04
N TYR A 96 6.66 6.73 -12.03
CA TYR A 96 6.89 5.67 -13.00
C TYR A 96 6.72 6.19 -14.42
N ARG A 97 5.63 6.91 -14.71
CA ARG A 97 5.38 7.52 -16.02
C ARG A 97 6.48 8.50 -16.40
N THR A 98 6.88 9.38 -15.48
CA THR A 98 7.95 10.37 -15.73
C THR A 98 9.27 9.69 -16.07
N MET A 99 9.65 8.66 -15.31
CA MET A 99 10.85 7.87 -15.57
C MET A 99 10.77 7.14 -16.90
N LEU A 100 9.67 6.43 -17.14
CA LEU A 100 9.45 5.70 -18.40
C LEU A 100 9.61 6.63 -19.61
N MET A 101 8.98 7.80 -19.58
CA MET A 101 9.09 8.79 -20.67
C MET A 101 10.52 9.31 -20.84
N THR A 102 11.21 9.61 -19.74
CA THR A 102 12.61 10.09 -19.77
C THR A 102 13.54 9.04 -20.39
N HIS A 103 13.41 7.78 -19.98
CA HIS A 103 14.22 6.69 -20.52
C HIS A 103 13.86 6.35 -21.97
N LEU A 104 12.57 6.44 -22.35
CA LEU A 104 12.14 6.28 -23.74
C LEU A 104 12.75 7.35 -24.65
N LEU A 105 12.74 8.61 -24.23
CA LEU A 105 13.37 9.70 -24.98
C LEU A 105 14.89 9.49 -25.13
N SER A 106 15.56 9.05 -24.05
CA SER A 106 16.99 8.72 -24.10
C SER A 106 17.28 7.56 -25.05
N ALA A 107 16.46 6.50 -25.03
CA ALA A 107 16.58 5.35 -25.92
C ALA A 107 16.37 5.76 -27.38
N HIS A 108 15.35 6.57 -27.65
CA HIS A 108 15.06 7.12 -28.97
C HIS A 108 16.23 7.95 -29.51
N ASN A 109 16.80 8.85 -28.70
CA ASN A 109 17.96 9.65 -29.08
C ASN A 109 19.20 8.77 -29.36
N SER A 110 19.32 7.63 -28.68
CA SER A 110 20.37 6.65 -28.90
C SER A 110 20.07 5.67 -30.04
N ARG A 111 18.98 5.91 -30.82
CA ARG A 111 18.47 5.04 -31.89
C ARG A 111 18.19 3.59 -31.45
N ARG A 112 17.93 3.37 -30.17
CA ARG A 112 17.56 2.06 -29.64
C ARG A 112 16.07 1.80 -29.92
N PRO A 113 15.70 0.63 -30.45
CA PRO A 113 14.30 0.28 -30.67
C PRO A 113 13.50 0.29 -29.36
N VAL A 114 12.30 0.86 -29.39
CA VAL A 114 11.42 0.93 -28.22
C VAL A 114 11.10 -0.45 -27.67
N GLN A 115 10.89 -1.46 -28.51
CA GLN A 115 10.59 -2.83 -28.05
C GLN A 115 11.73 -3.43 -27.21
N GLU A 116 12.98 -3.18 -27.60
CA GLU A 116 14.15 -3.67 -26.84
C GLU A 116 14.32 -2.94 -25.52
N PHE A 117 14.01 -1.64 -25.49
CA PHE A 117 14.01 -0.86 -24.26
C PHE A 117 12.95 -1.37 -23.28
N LEU A 118 11.70 -1.54 -23.73
CA LEU A 118 10.59 -1.98 -22.88
C LEU A 118 10.85 -3.35 -22.24
N LYS A 119 11.54 -4.27 -22.93
CA LYS A 119 11.96 -5.56 -22.36
C LYS A 119 12.92 -5.42 -21.16
N THR A 120 13.67 -4.33 -21.10
CA THR A 120 14.66 -4.08 -20.03
C THR A 120 14.11 -3.21 -18.90
N PHE A 121 13.01 -2.49 -19.12
CA PHE A 121 12.45 -1.58 -18.14
C PHE A 121 11.51 -2.32 -17.18
N ASN A 122 11.74 -2.17 -15.87
CA ASN A 122 10.92 -2.80 -14.84
C ASN A 122 10.85 -1.91 -13.59
N LEU A 123 9.97 -2.21 -12.64
CA LEU A 123 9.79 -1.37 -11.44
C LEU A 123 11.06 -1.24 -10.58
N ARG A 124 11.98 -2.23 -10.62
CA ARG A 124 13.27 -2.14 -9.90
C ARG A 124 14.22 -1.12 -10.50
N SER A 125 13.97 -0.67 -11.73
CA SER A 125 14.71 0.43 -12.34
C SER A 125 14.34 1.80 -11.73
N MET A 126 13.30 1.88 -10.89
CA MET A 126 13.09 3.03 -10.01
C MET A 126 14.23 3.08 -8.99
N ASP A 127 15.12 4.05 -9.12
CA ASP A 127 16.28 4.19 -8.26
C ASP A 127 15.88 4.53 -6.80
N SER A 128 16.77 4.21 -5.86
CA SER A 128 16.56 4.48 -4.44
C SER A 128 16.41 5.99 -4.13
N THR A 129 16.95 6.86 -4.99
CA THR A 129 16.74 8.32 -4.96
C THR A 129 15.28 8.68 -5.24
N SER A 130 14.65 8.05 -6.25
CA SER A 130 13.23 8.25 -6.55
C SER A 130 12.30 7.71 -5.47
N LEU A 131 12.68 6.61 -4.79
CA LEU A 131 11.95 6.06 -3.64
C LEU A 131 12.04 6.97 -2.41
N ARG A 132 13.22 7.54 -2.10
CA ARG A 132 13.39 8.51 -0.98
C ARG A 132 12.58 9.79 -1.19
N MET A 133 12.40 10.24 -2.44
CA MET A 133 11.61 11.43 -2.77
C MET A 133 10.09 11.22 -2.65
N LEU A 134 9.60 9.97 -2.59
CA LEU A 134 8.20 9.67 -2.22
C LEU A 134 7.92 10.01 -0.75
N GLY A 135 8.94 10.00 0.11
CA GLY A 135 8.83 10.40 1.51
C GLY A 135 9.02 11.91 1.77
N ASN A 136 9.58 12.67 0.82
CA ASN A 136 10.17 13.99 1.12
C ASN A 136 9.46 15.21 0.50
N ARG A 137 8.17 15.12 0.13
CA ARG A 137 7.41 16.35 -0.17
C ARG A 137 6.89 16.99 1.13
N ARG A 138 7.75 17.82 1.72
CA ARG A 138 7.46 18.90 2.71
C ARG A 138 6.53 18.53 3.87
N GLY A 139 7.13 18.26 5.03
CA GLY A 139 6.60 18.74 6.31
C GLY A 139 5.55 17.87 7.04
N CYS A 140 5.46 16.58 6.77
CA CYS A 140 4.62 15.69 7.58
C CYS A 140 5.22 14.29 7.67
N ASP A 141 5.95 14.06 8.77
CA ASP A 141 6.21 12.79 9.44
C ASP A 141 5.82 11.52 8.64
N SER A 142 6.63 11.19 7.63
CA SER A 142 6.33 10.14 6.64
C SER A 142 6.56 8.71 7.15
N GLU A 143 7.08 8.55 8.37
CA GLU A 143 7.20 7.24 9.04
C GLU A 143 5.87 6.73 9.62
N LYS A 144 4.78 7.51 9.56
CA LYS A 144 3.46 7.14 10.11
C LYS A 144 2.43 6.65 9.09
N ARG A 145 2.78 6.51 7.80
CA ARG A 145 1.78 6.35 6.72
C ARG A 145 1.61 4.96 6.11
N MET A 146 2.22 3.92 6.69
CA MET A 146 2.02 2.52 6.25
C MET A 146 1.22 1.67 7.26
N ALA A 147 0.38 2.30 8.05
CA ALA A 147 -0.72 1.63 8.74
C ALA A 147 -1.97 2.51 8.58
N GLN A 148 -2.99 2.03 7.86
CA GLN A 148 -4.33 2.57 8.07
C GLN A 148 -4.80 2.07 9.45
N ILE A 149 -4.45 2.82 10.49
CA ILE A 149 -5.13 2.80 11.78
C ILE A 149 -5.79 4.15 11.89
N VAL A 150 -7.08 4.21 11.57
CA VAL A 150 -7.89 5.37 11.95
C VAL A 150 -8.40 5.08 13.35
N ALA A 151 -7.65 5.53 14.36
CA ALA A 151 -8.18 5.71 15.70
C ALA A 151 -9.10 6.93 15.67
N MET A 152 -10.40 6.73 15.89
CA MET A 152 -11.30 7.67 16.58
C MET A 152 -12.62 6.96 16.87
N TYR A 153 -12.94 6.78 18.15
CA TYR A 153 -14.11 7.38 18.79
C TYR A 153 -14.01 7.14 20.30
N ASN A 154 -13.77 8.22 21.04
CA ASN A 154 -14.17 8.36 22.43
C ASN A 154 -15.53 9.06 22.39
N ASP A 155 -16.57 8.33 22.79
CA ASP A 155 -17.57 8.72 23.78
C ASP A 155 -18.56 7.55 23.96
#